data_AF-V6I0S5-F1
#
_entry.id   AF-V6I0S5-F1
#
_cell.length_a   1.000
_cell.length_b   1.000
_cell.length_c   1.000
_cell.angle_alpha   90.00
_cell.angle_beta   90.00
_cell.angle_gamma   90.00
#
_symmetry.space_group_name_H-M   'P 1'
#
loop_
_entity.id
_entity.type
_entity.pdbx_description
1 polymer ?
#
loop_
_entity_poly.entity_id
_entity_poly.type
_entity_poly.pdbx_seq_one_letter_code
_entity_poly.pdbx_strand_id
1 'polypeptide(L)'
;MSILGILLPSTVILLFTEISVSLPDTLSSLSNRGPHGLSEILYAFSSGAGNNGSAFAGLNANTPYYNSMIGLAMLIGRFGVILPILAIAGSAAVKKNRRSFRKVPFRRREERFTFYFFP
;
A
#
# COMPACT_ATOMS: atom_id res chain seq x y z
N MET A 1 10.35 10.54 -6.45
CA MET A 1 8.96 10.15 -6.77
C MET A 1 8.69 8.68 -6.48
N SER A 2 9.55 7.74 -6.90
CA SER A 2 9.32 6.30 -6.63
C SER A 2 9.22 5.94 -5.14
N ILE A 3 10.06 6.54 -4.29
CA ILE A 3 10.01 6.34 -2.83
C ILE A 3 8.63 6.74 -2.27
N LEU A 4 8.08 7.88 -2.73
CA LEU A 4 6.76 8.34 -2.28
C LEU A 4 5.65 7.34 -2.65
N GLY A 5 5.69 6.78 -3.85
CA GLY A 5 4.72 5.77 -4.28
C GLY A 5 4.79 4.47 -3.47
N ILE A 6 5.96 4.12 -2.93
CA ILE A 6 6.13 2.91 -2.10
C ILE A 6 5.76 3.16 -0.64
N LEU A 7 6.15 4.32 -0.09
CA LEU A 7 5.93 4.63 1.32
C LEU A 7 4.48 5.00 1.61
N LEU A 8 3.78 5.68 0.70
CA LEU A 8 2.40 6.15 0.91
C LEU A 8 1.45 5.10 1.47
N PRO A 9 1.26 3.93 0.82
CA PRO A 9 0.35 2.91 1.34
C PRO A 9 0.81 2.39 2.71
N SER A 10 2.12 2.18 2.91
CA SER A 10 2.66 1.71 4.19
C SER A 10 2.39 2.71 5.33
N THR A 11 2.59 4.00 5.09
CA THR A 11 2.33 5.05 6.08
C THR A 11 0.86 5.17 6.43
N VAL A 12 -0.04 5.09 5.44
CA VAL A 12 -1.50 5.14 5.65
C VAL A 12 -1.95 3.96 6.52
N ILE A 13 -1.46 2.75 6.22
CA ILE A 13 -1.82 1.55 6.98
C ILE A 13 -1.46 1.72 8.45
N LEU A 14 -0.23 2.16 8.74
CA LEU A 14 0.25 2.29 10.11
C LEU A 14 -0.47 3.41 10.88
N LEU A 15 -0.62 4.59 10.28
CA LEU A 15 -1.27 5.73 10.93
C LEU A 15 -2.74 5.45 11.22
N PHE A 16 -3.49 4.88 10.26
CA PHE A 16 -4.91 4.63 10.48
C PHE A 16 -5.14 3.48 11.45
N THR A 17 -4.24 2.48 11.46
CA THR A 17 -4.26 1.43 12.48
C THR A 17 -4.02 2.03 13.87
N GLU A 18 -3.02 2.90 14.04
CA GLU A 18 -2.73 3.58 15.30
C GLU A 18 -3.94 4.39 15.79
N ILE A 19 -4.55 5.19 14.93
CA ILE A 19 -5.75 5.97 15.25
C ILE A 19 -6.87 5.02 15.70
N SER A 20 -7.12 3.95 14.95
CA SER A 20 -8.15 2.96 15.29
C SER A 20 -7.92 2.18 16.58
N VAL A 21 -6.69 1.99 17.03
CA VAL A 21 -6.43 1.29 18.31
C VAL A 21 -6.42 2.24 19.50
N SER A 22 -6.27 3.55 19.28
CA SER A 22 -6.28 4.56 20.34
C SER A 22 -7.69 5.00 20.74
N LEU A 23 -8.70 4.78 19.90
CA LEU A 23 -10.10 5.10 20.20
C LEU A 23 -10.81 3.90 20.86
N PRO A 24 -11.44 4.05 22.04
CA PRO A 24 -12.19 2.95 22.67
C PRO A 24 -13.40 2.50 21.85
N ASP A 25 -14.08 3.44 21.20
CA ASP A 25 -15.31 3.18 20.44
C ASP A 25 -15.07 2.29 19.22
N THR A 26 -13.90 2.41 18.59
CA THR A 26 -13.52 1.59 17.43
C THR A 26 -13.16 0.16 17.86
N LEU A 27 -12.59 0.00 19.05
CA LEU A 27 -12.29 -1.31 19.63
C LEU A 27 -13.55 -2.12 19.95
N SER A 28 -14.69 -1.47 20.17
CA SER A 28 -15.97 -2.15 20.37
C SER A 28 -16.48 -2.91 19.14
N SER A 29 -15.94 -2.58 17.95
CA SER A 29 -16.31 -3.24 16.68
C SER A 29 -15.62 -4.59 16.48
N LEU A 30 -14.72 -4.99 17.37
CA LEU A 30 -14.00 -6.26 17.30
C LEU A 30 -14.77 -7.42 17.94
N SER A 31 -14.85 -8.53 17.21
CA SER A 31 -15.29 -9.80 17.76
C SER A 31 -14.17 -10.47 18.58
N ASN A 32 -12.92 -10.37 18.11
CA ASN A 32 -11.76 -11.00 18.74
C ASN A 32 -10.92 -9.99 19.54
N ARG A 33 -10.57 -10.32 20.79
CA ARG A 33 -9.67 -9.49 21.62
C ARG A 33 -8.22 -9.98 21.58
N GLY A 34 -7.28 -9.10 21.93
CA GLY A 34 -5.86 -9.42 21.99
C GLY A 34 -5.15 -9.30 20.62
N PRO A 35 -4.05 -10.05 20.39
CA PRO A 35 -3.22 -9.90 19.19
C PRO A 35 -3.95 -10.17 17.87
N HIS A 36 -4.96 -11.04 17.90
CA HIS A 36 -5.76 -11.33 16.72
C HIS A 36 -6.61 -10.12 16.31
N GLY A 37 -7.20 -9.43 17.30
CA GLY A 37 -7.96 -8.21 17.04
C GLY A 37 -7.12 -7.07 16.46
N LEU A 38 -5.88 -6.90 16.95
CA LEU A 38 -4.94 -5.96 16.33
C LEU A 38 -4.69 -6.32 14.85
N SER A 39 -4.54 -7.61 14.55
CA SER A 39 -4.35 -8.09 13.18
C SER A 39 -5.58 -7.84 12.31
N GLU A 40 -6.80 -7.91 12.85
CA GLU A 40 -8.03 -7.58 12.14
C GLU A 40 -8.11 -6.11 11.73
N ILE A 41 -7.77 -5.19 12.62
CA ILE A 41 -7.69 -3.76 12.30
C ILE A 41 -6.58 -3.51 11.27
N LEU A 42 -5.37 -4.02 11.53
CA LEU A 42 -4.22 -3.84 10.65
C LEU A 42 -4.52 -4.36 9.24
N TYR A 43 -5.14 -5.53 9.13
CA TYR A 43 -5.50 -6.13 7.86
C TYR A 43 -6.60 -5.35 7.13
N ALA A 44 -7.59 -4.82 7.84
CA ALA A 44 -8.63 -3.99 7.23
C ALA A 44 -8.02 -2.76 6.52
N PHE A 45 -7.08 -2.07 7.17
CA PHE A 45 -6.38 -0.94 6.55
C PHE A 45 -5.37 -1.38 5.50
N SER A 46 -4.66 -2.49 5.70
CA SER A 46 -3.77 -3.06 4.68
C SER A 46 -4.51 -3.42 3.40
N SER A 47 -5.68 -4.04 3.51
CA SER A 47 -6.52 -4.41 2.39
C SER A 47 -7.13 -3.18 1.71
N GLY A 48 -7.59 -2.20 2.51
CA GLY A 48 -8.12 -0.94 2.02
C GLY A 48 -7.07 -0.11 1.27
N ALA A 49 -5.95 0.22 1.90
CA ALA A 49 -4.87 0.98 1.27
C ALA A 49 -4.22 0.21 0.10
N GLY A 50 -4.13 -1.11 0.19
CA GLY A 50 -3.69 -1.99 -0.90
C GLY A 50 -4.72 -2.14 -2.03
N ASN A 51 -5.93 -1.62 -1.87
CA ASN A 51 -7.05 -1.76 -2.82
C ASN A 51 -7.36 -3.22 -3.20
N ASN A 52 -7.23 -4.16 -2.25
CA ASN A 52 -7.51 -5.59 -2.47
C ASN A 52 -9.01 -5.89 -2.27
N GLY A 53 -9.57 -5.47 -1.13
CA GLY A 53 -10.99 -5.65 -0.80
C GLY A 53 -11.31 -6.91 0.02
N SER A 54 -10.31 -7.69 0.41
CA SER A 54 -10.46 -8.81 1.36
C SER A 54 -10.59 -8.34 2.81
N ALA A 55 -11.22 -9.15 3.67
CA ALA A 55 -11.36 -8.87 5.11
C ALA A 55 -11.37 -10.19 5.92
N PHE A 56 -10.94 -10.14 7.19
CA PHE A 56 -11.04 -11.29 8.11
C PHE A 56 -12.46 -11.51 8.65
N ALA A 57 -13.39 -10.57 8.41
CA ALA A 57 -14.80 -10.63 8.82
C ALA A 57 -15.09 -10.70 10.34
N GLY A 58 -14.08 -10.73 11.22
CA GLY A 58 -14.26 -10.57 12.67
C GLY A 58 -14.29 -9.11 13.16
N LEU A 59 -13.99 -8.15 12.28
CA LEU A 59 -14.17 -6.72 12.51
C LEU A 59 -15.48 -6.22 11.87
N ASN A 60 -16.37 -5.63 12.66
CA ASN A 60 -17.55 -4.95 12.15
C ASN A 60 -17.18 -3.61 11.49
N ALA A 61 -16.90 -3.64 10.19
CA ALA A 61 -16.55 -2.46 9.43
C ALA A 61 -17.75 -1.57 9.06
N ASN A 62 -19.00 -2.02 9.28
CA ASN A 62 -20.20 -1.25 8.93
C ASN A 62 -20.53 -0.19 10.00
N THR A 63 -19.55 0.65 10.30
CA THR A 63 -19.72 1.83 11.16
C THR A 63 -19.35 3.06 10.35
N PRO A 64 -19.94 4.25 10.64
CA PRO A 64 -19.56 5.48 9.96
C PRO A 64 -18.06 5.75 10.02
N TYR A 65 -17.41 5.39 11.13
CA TYR A 65 -15.96 5.52 11.32
C TYR A 65 -15.19 4.62 10.35
N TYR A 66 -15.41 3.30 10.38
CA TYR A 66 -14.62 2.37 9.55
C TYR A 66 -14.91 2.55 8.07
N ASN A 67 -16.16 2.81 7.68
CA ASN A 67 -16.50 3.12 6.29
C ASN A 67 -15.75 4.36 5.78
N SER A 68 -15.68 5.42 6.58
CA SER A 68 -14.99 6.66 6.20
C SER A 68 -13.47 6.47 6.16
N MET A 69 -12.88 5.87 7.19
CA MET A 69 -11.43 5.71 7.30
C MET A 69 -10.88 4.71 6.28
N ILE A 70 -11.56 3.58 6.06
CA ILE A 70 -11.17 2.61 5.03
C ILE A 70 -11.37 3.21 3.63
N GLY A 71 -12.46 3.95 3.41
CA GLY A 71 -12.68 4.66 2.15
C GLY A 71 -11.59 5.69 1.85
N LEU A 72 -11.17 6.46 2.86
CA LEU A 72 -10.02 7.36 2.75
C LEU A 72 -8.72 6.60 2.48
N ALA A 73 -8.50 5.46 3.15
CA ALA A 73 -7.32 4.63 2.92
C ALA A 73 -7.26 4.14 1.47
N MET A 74 -8.39 3.71 0.91
CA MET A 74 -8.51 3.32 -0.50
C MET A 74 -8.18 4.48 -1.44
N LEU A 75 -8.76 5.66 -1.21
CA LEU A 75 -8.50 6.84 -2.04
C LEU A 75 -7.02 7.22 -2.04
N ILE A 76 -6.39 7.28 -0.87
CA ILE A 76 -4.98 7.63 -0.75
C ILE A 76 -4.10 6.52 -1.33
N GLY A 77 -4.40 5.25 -1.05
CA GLY A 77 -3.66 4.12 -1.58
C GLY A 77 -3.72 4.01 -3.10
N ARG A 78 -4.86 4.38 -3.71
CA ARG A 78 -5.05 4.38 -5.16
C ARG A 78 -4.40 5.60 -5.81
N PHE A 79 -4.87 6.80 -5.47
CA PHE A 79 -4.47 8.03 -6.16
C PHE A 79 -3.10 8.55 -5.71
N GLY A 80 -2.76 8.34 -4.44
CA GLY A 80 -1.43 8.66 -3.91
C GLY A 80 -0.32 7.85 -4.57
N VAL A 81 -0.60 6.65 -5.09
CA VAL A 81 0.36 5.84 -5.85
C VAL A 81 0.35 6.19 -7.34
N ILE A 82 -0.83 6.43 -7.93
CA ILE A 82 -0.95 6.79 -9.35
C ILE A 82 -0.22 8.10 -9.69
N LEU A 83 -0.32 9.13 -8.85
CA LEU A 83 0.28 10.43 -9.11
C LEU A 83 1.83 10.38 -9.25
N PRO A 84 2.59 9.77 -8.32
CA PRO A 84 4.02 9.54 -8.48
C PRO A 84 4.37 8.71 -9.71
N ILE A 85 3.57 7.70 -10.06
CA ILE A 85 3.81 6.85 -11.24
C ILE A 85 3.67 7.67 -12.52
N LEU A 86 2.65 8.51 -12.63
CA LEU A 86 2.47 9.42 -13.77
C LEU A 86 3.64 10.42 -13.88
N ALA A 87 4.11 10.96 -12.76
CA ALA A 87 5.29 11.83 -12.75
C ALA A 87 6.56 11.12 -13.24
N ILE A 88 6.76 9.85 -12.85
CA ILE A 88 7.86 9.02 -13.34
C ILE A 88 7.71 8.79 -14.84
N ALA A 89 6.52 8.42 -15.31
CA ALA A 89 6.24 8.19 -16.73
C ALA A 89 6.52 9.44 -17.57
N GLY A 90 6.08 10.62 -17.13
CA GLY A 90 6.39 11.89 -17.79
C GLY A 90 7.88 12.18 -17.84
N SER A 91 8.60 11.98 -16.73
CA SER A 91 10.06 12.16 -16.69
C SER A 91 10.81 11.16 -17.58
N ALA A 92 10.26 9.96 -17.79
CA ALA A 92 10.84 8.92 -18.62
C ALA A 92 10.56 9.16 -20.11
N ALA A 93 9.41 9.71 -20.47
CA ALA A 93 9.02 10.00 -21.85
C ALA A 93 9.97 10.99 -22.54
N VAL A 94 10.54 11.93 -21.79
CA VAL A 94 11.50 12.93 -22.30
C VAL A 94 12.92 12.35 -22.46
N LYS A 95 13.23 11.19 -21.84
CA LYS A 95 14.58 10.62 -21.88
C LYS A 95 14.85 9.92 -23.20
N LYS A 96 15.90 10.35 -23.92
CA LYS A 96 16.38 9.69 -25.13
C LYS A 96 16.95 8.30 -24.80
N ASN A 97 16.41 7.27 -25.44
CA ASN A 97 16.85 5.90 -25.24
C ASN A 97 18.22 5.69 -25.91
N ARG A 98 19.31 5.63 -25.12
CA ARG A 98 20.67 5.39 -25.64
C ARG A 98 20.89 3.91 -25.88
N ARG A 99 21.37 3.54 -27.07
CA ARG A 99 21.94 2.20 -27.29
C ARG A 99 23.25 2.11 -26.49
N SER A 100 23.34 1.10 -25.63
CA SER A 100 24.53 0.84 -24.83
C SER A 100 25.66 0.33 -25.74
N PHE A 101 26.69 1.15 -25.94
CA PHE A 101 27.93 0.76 -26.62
C PHE A 101 28.96 0.07 -25.69
N ARG A 102 28.61 -0.22 -24.43
CA ARG A 102 29.49 -1.01 -23.54
C ARG A 102 29.68 -2.42 -24.11
N LYS A 103 30.92 -2.92 -24.08
CA LYS A 103 31.30 -4.28 -24.49
C LYS A 103 30.46 -5.38 -23.83
N VAL A 104 29.96 -5.15 -22.61
CA VAL A 104 28.98 -6.04 -21.95
C VAL A 104 27.90 -5.19 -21.27
N PRO A 105 26.69 -5.04 -21.86
CA PRO A 105 25.58 -4.35 -21.22
C PRO A 105 24.96 -5.22 -20.12
N PHE A 106 24.58 -4.61 -19.00
CA PHE A 106 23.81 -5.28 -17.97
C PHE A 106 22.44 -5.70 -18.55
N ARG A 107 22.19 -7.01 -18.58
CA ARG A 107 21.09 -7.61 -19.34
C ARG A 107 19.88 -7.81 -18.42
N ARG A 108 18.86 -6.97 -18.57
CA ARG A 108 17.58 -7.06 -17.81
C ARG A 108 16.72 -8.30 -18.13
N ARG A 109 17.13 -9.16 -19.07
CA ARG A 109 16.40 -10.35 -19.54
C ARG A 109 17.05 -11.68 -19.14
N GLU A 110 18.02 -11.66 -18.22
CA GLU A 110 18.58 -12.89 -17.64
C GLU A 110 17.84 -13.30 -16.37
N GLU A 111 17.78 -14.61 -16.10
CA GLU A 111 17.23 -15.16 -14.84
C GLU A 111 17.94 -14.59 -13.60
N ARG A 112 19.24 -14.31 -13.72
CA ARG A 112 20.02 -13.62 -12.68
C ARG A 112 19.47 -12.23 -12.35
N PHE A 113 18.82 -11.54 -13.29
CA PHE A 113 18.19 -10.25 -13.01
C PHE A 113 16.91 -10.43 -12.20
N THR A 114 16.11 -11.44 -12.54
CA THR A 114 14.87 -11.79 -11.83
C THR A 114 15.13 -12.06 -10.36
N PHE A 115 16.26 -12.71 -10.03
CA PHE A 115 16.67 -12.96 -8.65
C PHE A 115 16.73 -11.70 -7.78
N TYR A 116 17.03 -10.52 -8.34
CA TYR A 116 17.08 -9.28 -7.55
C TYR A 116 15.71 -8.69 -7.20
N PHE A 117 14.60 -9.22 -7.76
CA PHE A 117 13.24 -8.72 -7.51
C PHE A 117 12.41 -9.62 -6.60
N PHE A 118 12.90 -10.82 -6.32
CA PHE A 118 12.28 -11.73 -5.36
C PHE A 118 13.12 -11.71 -4.08
N PRO A 119 12.53 -11.40 -2.91
CA PRO A 119 13.19 -11.60 -1.62
C PRO A 119 13.36 -13.09 -1.29
#